data_AF-A0A1X0SUP9-F1
#
_entry.id   AF-A0A1X0SUP9-F1
#
_cell.length_a   1.000
_cell.length_b   1.000
_cell.length_c   1.000
_cell.angle_alpha   90.00
_cell.angle_beta   90.00
_cell.angle_gamma   90.00
#
_symmetry.space_group_name_H-M   'P 1'
#
loop_
_entity.id
_entity.type
_entity.pdbx_description
1 polymer ?
#
loop_
_entity_poly.entity_id
_entity_poly.type
_entity_poly.pdbx_seq_one_letter_code
_entity_poly.pdbx_strand_id
1 'polypeptide(L)'
;GTTITGLYGTLTIGADGSYSYALNNADADTQALDAGETGQDVFTYTISDGEGGTDSATLTISVTGTNDAPTLTGTTTGLVTEAAGGNDDAVGTAGEPTATGTLVTDDVDGSDTTGTDNFSVVSANGEPISGDETTVIGAYGTFAVTEDGVWTYTLDQDKADALADEAMPTESFTVRVSDGQGGFADQVVNVTVNGANDAPRAEAATGAANEDGPAILIEASVVDPEGQALTYEIDTAGTVG
;
A
#
# COMPACT_ATOMS: atom_id res chain seq x y z
N GLY A 1 15.88 -10.97 -48.62
CA GLY A 1 14.48 -11.39 -48.55
C GLY A 1 13.58 -10.18 -48.67
N THR A 2 12.28 -10.41 -48.83
CA THR A 2 11.23 -9.37 -48.74
C THR A 2 10.69 -9.38 -47.32
N THR A 3 10.47 -8.22 -46.70
CA THR A 3 9.79 -8.18 -45.39
C THR A 3 8.42 -7.53 -45.47
N ILE A 4 7.50 -8.05 -44.65
CA ILE A 4 6.10 -7.70 -44.60
C ILE A 4 5.75 -7.52 -43.13
N THR A 5 5.29 -6.34 -42.76
CA THR A 5 4.81 -6.04 -41.41
C THR A 5 3.36 -6.50 -41.29
N GLY A 6 3.12 -7.43 -40.37
CA GLY A 6 1.80 -7.79 -39.88
C GLY A 6 1.38 -6.90 -38.72
N LEU A 7 0.33 -7.30 -38.01
CA LEU A 7 -0.16 -6.65 -36.81
C LEU A 7 0.79 -6.85 -35.64
N TYR A 8 1.19 -8.10 -35.37
CA TYR A 8 1.99 -8.44 -34.19
C TYR A 8 3.50 -8.47 -34.46
N GLY A 9 3.92 -8.51 -35.72
CA GLY A 9 5.33 -8.69 -36.04
C GLY A 9 5.68 -8.54 -37.51
N THR A 10 6.91 -8.89 -37.86
CA THR A 10 7.44 -8.75 -39.21
C THR A 10 7.86 -10.12 -39.77
N LEU A 11 7.24 -10.51 -40.87
CA LEU A 11 7.65 -11.67 -41.67
C LEU A 11 8.76 -11.24 -42.64
N THR A 12 9.85 -12.00 -42.72
CA THR A 12 10.86 -11.89 -43.79
C THR A 12 10.92 -13.20 -44.56
N ILE A 13 10.71 -13.14 -45.88
CA ILE A 13 10.77 -14.29 -46.78
C ILE A 13 12.02 -14.22 -47.67
N GLY A 14 12.81 -15.29 -47.68
CA GLY A 14 13.97 -15.50 -48.54
C GLY A 14 13.57 -15.83 -49.98
N ALA A 15 14.48 -15.59 -50.92
CA ALA A 15 14.26 -15.96 -52.34
C ALA A 15 14.22 -17.48 -52.55
N ASP A 16 14.72 -18.25 -51.58
CA ASP A 16 14.68 -19.71 -51.52
C ASP A 16 13.40 -20.26 -50.85
N GLY A 17 12.47 -19.38 -50.46
CA GLY A 17 11.22 -19.75 -49.77
C GLY A 17 11.36 -19.96 -48.27
N SER A 18 12.56 -19.80 -47.69
CA SER A 18 12.72 -19.75 -46.24
C SER A 18 11.99 -18.53 -45.66
N TYR A 19 11.45 -18.63 -44.46
CA TYR A 19 10.81 -17.51 -43.78
C TYR A 19 11.25 -17.41 -42.32
N SER A 20 11.29 -16.18 -41.82
CA SER A 20 11.50 -15.86 -40.41
C SER A 20 10.47 -14.83 -39.97
N TYR A 21 9.90 -15.01 -38.79
CA TYR A 21 8.97 -14.06 -38.19
C TYR A 21 9.59 -13.47 -36.93
N ALA A 22 9.60 -12.14 -36.84
CA ALA A 22 10.05 -11.41 -35.67
C ALA A 22 8.85 -10.72 -35.02
N LEU A 23 8.42 -11.20 -33.85
CA LEU A 23 7.37 -10.57 -33.06
C LEU A 23 7.84 -9.19 -32.57
N ASN A 24 6.96 -8.20 -32.62
CA ASN A 24 7.17 -6.90 -32.00
C ASN A 24 6.58 -6.90 -30.58
N ASN A 25 7.34 -7.38 -29.60
CA ASN A 25 6.86 -7.47 -28.20
C ASN A 25 6.54 -6.12 -27.57
N ALA A 26 7.06 -5.01 -28.11
CA ALA A 26 6.78 -3.68 -27.60
C ALA A 26 5.53 -3.05 -28.25
N ASP A 27 4.87 -3.77 -29.16
CA ASP A 27 3.64 -3.30 -29.78
C ASP A 27 2.48 -3.38 -28.80
N ALA A 28 1.64 -2.34 -28.78
CA ALA A 28 0.47 -2.29 -27.91
C ALA A 28 -0.51 -3.43 -28.23
N ASP A 29 -0.68 -3.80 -29.50
CA ASP A 29 -1.57 -4.91 -29.88
C ASP A 29 -1.02 -6.26 -29.41
N THR A 30 0.30 -6.39 -29.25
CA THR A 30 0.92 -7.62 -28.73
C THR A 30 0.83 -7.70 -27.21
N GLN A 31 1.00 -6.57 -26.51
CA GLN A 31 0.90 -6.50 -25.05
C GLN A 31 -0.54 -6.57 -24.55
N ALA A 32 -1.51 -6.17 -25.38
CA ALA A 32 -2.93 -6.29 -25.03
C ALA A 32 -3.49 -7.71 -25.14
N LEU A 33 -2.71 -8.71 -25.55
CA LEU A 33 -3.20 -10.09 -25.64
C LEU A 33 -3.23 -10.73 -24.26
N ASP A 34 -4.43 -11.05 -23.77
CA ASP A 34 -4.60 -11.71 -22.47
C ASP A 34 -3.90 -13.07 -22.41
N ALA A 35 -3.67 -13.56 -21.20
CA ALA A 35 -3.11 -14.89 -20.96
C ALA A 35 -3.90 -16.00 -21.70
N GLY A 36 -3.27 -16.59 -22.73
CA GLY A 36 -3.88 -17.63 -23.54
C GLY A 36 -4.79 -17.13 -24.67
N GLU A 37 -5.07 -15.84 -24.76
CA GLU A 37 -5.67 -15.23 -25.95
C GLU A 37 -4.76 -15.45 -27.16
N THR A 38 -5.33 -15.60 -28.36
CA THR A 38 -4.54 -15.80 -29.58
C THR A 38 -4.87 -14.78 -30.65
N GLY A 39 -3.89 -13.93 -30.94
CA GLY A 39 -3.84 -13.09 -32.14
C GLY A 39 -3.28 -13.85 -33.35
N GLN A 40 -3.59 -13.39 -34.56
CA GLN A 40 -3.05 -13.98 -35.79
C GLN A 40 -2.58 -12.94 -36.79
N ASP A 41 -1.41 -13.20 -37.37
CA ASP A 41 -0.97 -12.60 -38.62
C ASP A 41 -1.18 -13.59 -39.77
N VAL A 42 -1.87 -13.17 -40.84
CA VAL A 42 -2.13 -14.00 -42.01
C VAL A 42 -1.50 -13.39 -43.25
N PHE A 43 -0.55 -14.10 -43.83
CA PHE A 43 0.14 -13.71 -45.06
C PHE A 43 -0.28 -14.63 -46.20
N THR A 44 -0.47 -14.10 -47.41
CA THR A 44 -0.66 -14.91 -48.62
C THR A 44 0.65 -14.95 -49.39
N TYR A 45 1.09 -16.14 -49.81
CA TYR A 45 2.26 -16.32 -50.65
C TYR A 45 1.92 -17.06 -51.95
N THR A 46 2.65 -16.75 -53.01
CA THR A 46 2.50 -17.37 -54.33
C THR A 46 3.83 -18.01 -54.71
N ILE A 47 3.79 -19.27 -55.13
CA ILE A 47 4.94 -19.98 -55.71
C ILE A 47 4.81 -19.99 -57.24
N SER A 48 5.94 -20.01 -57.94
CA SER A 48 6.00 -20.16 -59.40
C SER A 48 7.08 -21.16 -59.79
N ASP A 49 6.79 -21.94 -60.84
CA ASP A 49 7.77 -22.86 -61.45
C ASP A 49 8.76 -22.14 -62.40
N GLY A 50 8.57 -20.85 -62.64
CA GLY A 50 9.37 -20.05 -63.58
C GLY A 50 8.99 -20.25 -65.05
N GLU A 51 8.11 -21.21 -65.37
CA GLU A 51 7.69 -21.59 -66.72
C GLU A 51 6.23 -21.17 -67.01
N GLY A 52 5.65 -20.35 -66.12
CA GLY A 52 4.31 -19.76 -66.25
C GLY A 52 3.24 -20.42 -65.37
N GLY A 53 3.57 -21.46 -64.62
CA GLY A 53 2.72 -22.03 -63.58
C GLY A 53 2.86 -21.27 -62.26
N THR A 54 1.74 -21.05 -61.56
CA THR A 54 1.72 -20.45 -60.22
C THR A 54 0.67 -21.11 -59.34
N ASP A 55 0.92 -21.15 -58.02
CA ASP A 55 -0.04 -21.57 -57.01
C ASP A 55 0.06 -20.67 -55.77
N SER A 56 -1.00 -20.55 -54.97
CA SER A 56 -1.02 -19.66 -53.79
C SER A 56 -1.56 -20.34 -52.54
N ALA A 57 -1.00 -19.99 -51.39
CA ALA A 57 -1.42 -20.48 -50.09
C ALA A 57 -1.25 -19.41 -49.00
N THR A 58 -1.77 -19.69 -47.81
CA THR A 58 -1.67 -18.81 -46.65
C THR A 58 -0.65 -19.33 -45.64
N LEU A 59 0.11 -18.40 -45.07
CA LEU A 59 0.94 -18.59 -43.89
C LEU A 59 0.28 -17.85 -42.73
N THR A 60 -0.24 -18.62 -41.78
CA THR A 60 -0.82 -18.08 -40.55
C THR A 60 0.20 -18.19 -39.42
N ILE A 61 0.51 -17.08 -38.79
CA ILE A 61 1.30 -17.01 -37.56
C ILE A 61 0.34 -16.72 -36.41
N SER A 62 0.25 -17.65 -35.46
CA SER A 62 -0.52 -17.46 -34.23
C SER A 62 0.40 -16.92 -33.14
N VAL A 63 -0.03 -15.87 -32.46
CA VAL A 63 0.63 -15.24 -31.30
C VAL A 63 -0.27 -15.47 -30.11
N THR A 64 0.23 -16.17 -29.09
CA THR A 64 -0.52 -16.42 -27.86
C THR A 64 -0.04 -15.47 -26.78
N GLY A 65 -0.97 -14.74 -26.16
CA GLY A 65 -0.72 -13.81 -25.08
C GLY A 65 -0.25 -14.48 -23.80
N THR A 66 0.44 -13.71 -22.98
CA THR A 66 0.89 -14.07 -21.65
C THR A 66 0.48 -12.97 -20.70
N ASN A 67 0.12 -13.34 -19.48
CA ASN A 67 -0.22 -12.35 -18.46
C ASN A 67 0.94 -11.40 -18.21
N ASP A 68 0.70 -10.10 -18.35
CA ASP A 68 1.56 -9.06 -17.82
C ASP A 68 1.17 -8.79 -16.35
N ALA A 69 2.10 -8.31 -15.52
CA ALA A 69 1.78 -8.03 -14.13
C ALA A 69 1.28 -6.58 -14.01
N PRO A 70 0.32 -6.31 -13.11
CA PRO A 70 -0.20 -4.96 -12.94
C PRO A 70 0.89 -4.02 -12.43
N THR A 71 0.72 -2.73 -12.67
CA THR A 71 1.60 -1.69 -12.13
C THR A 71 0.86 -0.87 -11.07
N LEU A 72 1.54 -0.49 -9.98
CA LEU A 72 0.95 0.30 -8.90
C LEU A 72 1.51 1.72 -8.85
N THR A 73 0.62 2.69 -8.72
CA THR A 73 0.95 4.10 -8.44
C THR A 73 -0.03 4.71 -7.44
N GLY A 74 0.08 6.00 -7.13
CA GLY A 74 -0.84 6.71 -6.24
C GLY A 74 -0.17 7.26 -4.98
N THR A 75 -0.95 7.44 -3.92
CA THR A 75 -0.47 8.04 -2.66
C THR A 75 0.14 6.97 -1.77
N THR A 76 1.41 7.12 -1.42
CA THR A 76 2.19 6.12 -0.66
C THR A 76 2.73 6.65 0.67
N THR A 77 2.27 7.83 1.08
CA THR A 77 2.68 8.44 2.34
C THR A 77 1.49 9.02 3.10
N GLY A 78 1.45 8.82 4.41
CA GLY A 78 0.50 9.44 5.33
C GLY A 78 1.21 10.15 6.48
N LEU A 79 0.55 11.14 7.07
CA LEU A 79 0.98 11.80 8.30
C LEU A 79 -0.24 11.90 9.21
N VAL A 80 -0.08 11.44 10.44
CA VAL A 80 -1.01 11.67 11.54
C VAL A 80 -0.27 12.37 12.67
N THR A 81 -1.01 13.03 13.55
CA THR A 81 -0.43 13.72 14.70
C THR A 81 -1.21 13.30 15.92
N GLU A 82 -0.48 12.86 16.93
CA GLU A 82 -1.00 12.62 18.26
C GLU A 82 -1.68 13.89 18.80
N ALA A 83 -2.86 13.75 19.40
CA ALA A 83 -3.52 14.87 20.04
C ALA A 83 -2.84 15.21 21.39
N ALA A 84 -2.40 16.46 21.53
CA ALA A 84 -1.84 16.95 22.80
C ALA A 84 -2.92 17.13 23.89
N GLY A 85 -2.74 16.53 25.07
CA GLY A 85 -3.44 16.88 26.30
C GLY A 85 -3.76 15.69 27.21
N GLY A 86 -3.27 15.72 28.45
CA GLY A 86 -3.31 14.63 29.46
C GLY A 86 -4.67 14.19 30.02
N ASN A 87 -5.70 14.18 29.19
CA ASN A 87 -7.05 13.66 29.44
C ASN A 87 -7.36 12.43 28.55
N ASP A 88 -6.36 11.74 28.00
CA ASP A 88 -6.64 10.58 27.13
C ASP A 88 -7.30 9.40 27.90
N ASP A 89 -7.21 9.39 29.24
CA ASP A 89 -7.94 8.46 30.11
C ASP A 89 -9.47 8.74 30.21
N ALA A 90 -9.97 9.83 29.63
CA ALA A 90 -11.40 9.98 29.39
C ALA A 90 -11.77 9.23 28.12
N VAL A 91 -11.88 7.90 28.24
CA VAL A 91 -12.47 6.98 27.24
C VAL A 91 -13.56 7.68 26.42
N GLY A 92 -13.20 8.06 25.19
CA GLY A 92 -14.12 8.45 24.14
C GLY A 92 -14.08 9.92 23.70
N THR A 93 -13.78 10.08 22.40
CA THR A 93 -14.34 11.09 21.48
C THR A 93 -13.52 12.33 21.11
N ALA A 94 -12.19 12.35 21.29
CA ALA A 94 -11.35 13.08 20.33
C ALA A 94 -11.15 12.12 19.14
N GLY A 95 -11.56 12.51 17.93
CA GLY A 95 -11.57 11.58 16.80
C GLY A 95 -10.17 11.05 16.52
N GLU A 96 -10.00 9.73 16.49
CA GLU A 96 -8.74 9.07 16.15
C GLU A 96 -8.17 9.70 14.88
N PRO A 97 -6.98 10.32 14.93
CA PRO A 97 -6.36 10.94 13.76
C PRO A 97 -6.22 9.92 12.63
N THR A 98 -6.68 10.29 11.44
CA THR A 98 -6.61 9.42 10.26
C THR A 98 -5.79 10.05 9.15
N ALA A 99 -5.07 9.19 8.42
CA ALA A 99 -4.48 9.52 7.12
C ALA A 99 -5.09 8.59 6.07
N THR A 100 -5.40 9.13 4.89
CA THR A 100 -5.97 8.36 3.79
C THR A 100 -5.20 8.61 2.50
N GLY A 101 -5.31 7.67 1.58
CA GLY A 101 -4.82 7.82 0.23
C GLY A 101 -5.42 6.76 -0.68
N THR A 102 -5.11 6.87 -1.96
CA THR A 102 -5.60 5.94 -2.97
C THR A 102 -4.41 5.45 -3.77
N LEU A 103 -4.31 4.13 -3.89
CA LEU A 103 -3.48 3.46 -4.86
C LEU A 103 -4.33 3.17 -6.10
N VAL A 104 -3.69 3.26 -7.25
CA VAL A 104 -4.29 3.02 -8.56
C VAL A 104 -3.39 2.06 -9.31
N THR A 105 -4.01 1.24 -10.13
CA THR A 105 -3.37 0.19 -10.91
C THR A 105 -3.66 0.38 -12.39
N ASP A 106 -2.77 -0.17 -13.21
CA ASP A 106 -2.86 -0.23 -14.67
C ASP A 106 -2.18 -1.53 -15.11
N ASP A 107 -2.84 -2.29 -15.96
CA ASP A 107 -2.35 -3.50 -16.58
C ASP A 107 -2.48 -3.38 -18.11
N VAL A 108 -1.48 -3.90 -18.83
CA VAL A 108 -1.42 -3.76 -20.30
C VAL A 108 -2.26 -4.82 -21.00
N ASP A 109 -2.65 -5.89 -20.29
CA ASP A 109 -3.51 -6.95 -20.80
C ASP A 109 -4.91 -6.41 -21.17
N GLY A 110 -5.49 -6.90 -22.28
CA GLY A 110 -6.73 -6.35 -22.85
C GLY A 110 -7.98 -6.54 -21.99
N SER A 111 -7.95 -7.48 -21.05
CA SER A 111 -8.99 -7.73 -20.05
C SER A 111 -8.93 -6.81 -18.85
N ASP A 112 -7.93 -5.94 -18.75
CA ASP A 112 -7.88 -4.92 -17.70
C ASP A 112 -9.06 -3.97 -17.84
N THR A 113 -10.03 -4.18 -16.97
CA THR A 113 -11.21 -3.33 -16.85
C THR A 113 -11.25 -2.89 -15.40
N THR A 114 -11.29 -1.57 -15.18
CA THR A 114 -11.41 -0.96 -13.85
C THR A 114 -12.41 -1.75 -12.99
N GLY A 115 -11.91 -2.49 -11.99
CA GLY A 115 -12.73 -3.31 -11.08
C GLY A 115 -12.49 -4.83 -11.08
N THR A 116 -11.53 -5.35 -11.86
CA THR A 116 -11.01 -6.73 -11.68
C THR A 116 -9.86 -6.80 -10.67
N ASP A 117 -9.28 -5.65 -10.34
CA ASP A 117 -8.17 -5.53 -9.40
C ASP A 117 -8.60 -5.81 -7.97
N ASN A 118 -7.81 -6.61 -7.27
CA ASN A 118 -8.04 -6.88 -5.85
C ASN A 118 -6.88 -6.39 -5.01
N PHE A 119 -7.10 -5.26 -4.32
CA PHE A 119 -6.16 -4.70 -3.38
C PHE A 119 -6.27 -5.34 -2.00
N SER A 120 -5.13 -5.66 -1.40
CA SER A 120 -5.04 -6.25 -0.07
C SER A 120 -3.79 -5.79 0.69
N VAL A 121 -3.86 -5.73 2.02
CA VAL A 121 -2.66 -5.58 2.85
C VAL A 121 -1.92 -6.93 2.91
N VAL A 122 -0.59 -6.88 2.80
CA VAL A 122 0.29 -8.03 3.02
C VAL A 122 0.64 -8.12 4.50
N SER A 123 0.38 -9.28 5.10
CA SER A 123 0.67 -9.50 6.52
C SER A 123 2.16 -9.73 6.78
N ALA A 124 2.57 -9.80 8.05
CA ALA A 124 3.98 -9.93 8.44
C ALA A 124 4.66 -11.23 7.94
N ASN A 125 3.91 -12.22 7.48
CA ASN A 125 4.45 -13.45 6.89
C ASN A 125 4.68 -13.34 5.37
N GLY A 126 4.34 -12.21 4.74
CA GLY A 126 4.48 -11.99 3.30
C GLY A 126 3.26 -12.41 2.47
N GLU A 127 2.16 -12.83 3.09
CA GLU A 127 0.94 -13.26 2.41
C GLU A 127 -0.14 -12.17 2.42
N PRO A 128 -0.90 -12.00 1.32
CA PRO A 128 -2.03 -11.10 1.27
C PRO A 128 -3.13 -11.56 2.22
N ILE A 129 -3.72 -10.60 2.92
CA ILE A 129 -4.92 -10.83 3.74
C ILE A 129 -6.13 -10.85 2.80
N SER A 130 -7.10 -11.73 3.02
CA SER A 130 -8.31 -11.84 2.19
C SER A 130 -9.52 -11.16 2.85
N GLY A 131 -10.35 -10.46 2.08
CA GLY A 131 -11.65 -9.90 2.49
C GLY A 131 -11.91 -8.51 1.90
N ASP A 132 -13.16 -8.04 1.95
CA ASP A 132 -13.61 -6.75 1.37
C ASP A 132 -12.83 -5.52 1.90
N GLU A 133 -12.38 -5.61 3.15
CA GLU A 133 -11.43 -4.68 3.76
C GLU A 133 -10.38 -5.51 4.50
N THR A 134 -9.11 -5.22 4.24
CA THR A 134 -7.98 -5.95 4.82
C THR A 134 -7.23 -5.05 5.78
N THR A 135 -7.01 -5.52 7.01
CA THR A 135 -6.46 -4.70 8.11
C THR A 135 -5.21 -5.31 8.72
N VAL A 136 -4.23 -4.46 9.06
CA VAL A 136 -3.05 -4.79 9.86
C VAL A 136 -2.93 -3.80 11.02
N ILE A 137 -2.71 -4.33 12.22
CA ILE A 137 -2.44 -3.52 13.40
C ILE A 137 -0.92 -3.29 13.47
N GLY A 138 -0.54 -2.02 13.43
CA GLY A 138 0.82 -1.54 13.62
C GLY A 138 1.16 -1.28 15.08
N ALA A 139 2.32 -0.65 15.29
CA ALA A 139 2.81 -0.22 16.59
C ALA A 139 1.99 0.94 17.17
N TYR A 140 1.57 1.91 16.33
CA TYR A 140 0.87 3.11 16.79
C TYR A 140 -0.58 3.20 16.30
N GLY A 141 -1.01 2.35 15.37
CA GLY A 141 -2.34 2.45 14.79
C GLY A 141 -2.75 1.23 13.98
N THR A 142 -3.87 1.35 13.26
CA THR A 142 -4.40 0.31 12.38
C THR A 142 -4.42 0.81 10.94
N PHE A 143 -3.86 0.01 10.03
CA PHE A 143 -3.86 0.27 8.59
C PHE A 143 -4.88 -0.66 7.90
N ALA A 144 -5.71 -0.09 7.04
CA ALA A 144 -6.69 -0.79 6.23
C ALA A 144 -6.55 -0.42 4.75
N VAL A 145 -6.85 -1.35 3.85
CA VAL A 145 -7.11 -1.03 2.43
C VAL A 145 -8.37 -1.73 1.94
N THR A 146 -9.18 -1.01 1.18
CA THR A 146 -10.36 -1.54 0.47
C THR A 146 -9.92 -2.27 -0.79
N GLU A 147 -10.80 -3.10 -1.36
CA GLU A 147 -10.57 -3.72 -2.68
C GLU A 147 -10.31 -2.70 -3.80
N ASP A 148 -10.84 -1.47 -3.71
CA ASP A 148 -10.61 -0.38 -4.69
C ASP A 148 -9.28 0.38 -4.48
N GLY A 149 -8.39 -0.08 -3.60
CA GLY A 149 -7.09 0.55 -3.35
C GLY A 149 -7.12 1.83 -2.50
N VAL A 150 -8.26 2.16 -1.87
CA VAL A 150 -8.34 3.24 -0.88
C VAL A 150 -7.80 2.72 0.44
N TRP A 151 -6.71 3.31 0.93
CA TRP A 151 -6.15 2.98 2.23
C TRP A 151 -6.48 4.03 3.28
N THR A 152 -6.62 3.57 4.52
CA THR A 152 -6.82 4.39 5.72
C THR A 152 -5.89 3.90 6.82
N TYR A 153 -5.12 4.81 7.40
CA TYR A 153 -4.46 4.59 8.68
C TYR A 153 -5.23 5.35 9.75
N THR A 154 -5.55 4.67 10.84
CA THR A 154 -6.17 5.25 12.04
C THR A 154 -5.17 5.13 13.18
N LEU A 155 -4.72 6.26 13.71
CA LEU A 155 -3.87 6.29 14.89
C LEU A 155 -4.63 5.71 16.09
N ASP A 156 -3.92 5.07 17.00
CA ASP A 156 -4.39 4.63 18.31
C ASP A 156 -3.68 5.52 19.33
N GLN A 157 -4.41 6.52 19.82
CA GLN A 157 -3.87 7.59 20.67
C GLN A 157 -3.12 7.04 21.90
N ASP A 158 -3.71 6.06 22.60
CA ASP A 158 -3.10 5.40 23.76
C ASP A 158 -1.71 4.79 23.45
N LYS A 159 -1.46 4.38 22.21
CA LYS A 159 -0.15 3.83 21.79
C LYS A 159 0.85 4.92 21.41
N ALA A 160 0.36 6.11 21.08
CA ALA A 160 1.18 7.26 20.75
C ALA A 160 1.62 8.05 21.99
N ASP A 161 0.87 7.99 23.11
CA ASP A 161 1.09 8.71 24.38
C ASP A 161 2.55 8.87 24.88
N ALA A 162 3.44 7.94 24.54
CA ALA A 162 4.84 7.99 24.95
C ALA A 162 5.74 8.77 23.96
N LEU A 163 5.18 9.31 22.88
CA LEU A 163 5.91 10.02 21.84
C LEU A 163 6.00 11.51 22.19
N ALA A 164 7.17 11.93 22.66
CA ALA A 164 7.42 13.35 22.90
C ALA A 164 7.25 14.23 21.64
N ASP A 165 7.04 15.52 21.86
CA ASP A 165 7.02 16.54 20.81
C ASP A 165 8.22 16.42 19.87
N GLU A 166 7.96 16.64 18.57
CA GLU A 166 8.90 16.46 17.46
C GLU A 166 9.38 15.00 17.21
N ALA A 167 8.91 14.01 17.98
CA ALA A 167 9.14 12.61 17.63
C ALA A 167 8.34 12.25 16.37
N MET A 168 8.99 11.63 15.38
CA MET A 168 8.36 11.28 14.10
C MET A 168 8.65 9.83 13.69
N PRO A 169 8.25 8.80 14.47
CA PRO A 169 8.37 7.42 14.01
C PRO A 169 7.56 7.18 12.72
N THR A 170 8.05 6.26 11.90
CA THR A 170 7.40 5.85 10.65
C THR A 170 7.05 4.38 10.70
N GLU A 171 5.81 4.05 10.32
CA GLU A 171 5.33 2.70 10.08
C GLU A 171 5.22 2.41 8.58
N SER A 172 5.57 1.19 8.16
CA SER A 172 5.52 0.77 6.75
C SER A 172 4.56 -0.41 6.58
N PHE A 173 3.61 -0.25 5.67
CA PHE A 173 2.61 -1.27 5.33
C PHE A 173 2.78 -1.64 3.85
N THR A 174 2.75 -2.93 3.53
CA THR A 174 2.81 -3.38 2.13
C THR A 174 1.40 -3.66 1.65
N VAL A 175 1.00 -3.02 0.56
CA VAL A 175 -0.25 -3.28 -0.16
C VAL A 175 0.07 -4.03 -1.44
N ARG A 176 -0.70 -5.07 -1.73
CA ARG A 176 -0.63 -5.85 -2.97
C ARG A 176 -1.87 -5.63 -3.80
N VAL A 177 -1.71 -5.49 -5.11
CA VAL A 177 -2.78 -5.67 -6.09
C VAL A 177 -2.54 -6.96 -6.87
N SER A 178 -3.60 -7.71 -7.13
CA SER A 178 -3.59 -8.91 -7.96
C SER A 178 -4.52 -8.70 -9.15
N ASP A 179 -4.07 -9.09 -10.33
CA ASP A 179 -4.88 -9.09 -11.58
C ASP A 179 -5.88 -10.25 -11.64
N GLY A 180 -5.79 -11.21 -10.71
CA GLY A 180 -6.66 -12.39 -10.64
C GLY A 180 -6.29 -13.51 -11.63
N GLN A 181 -5.26 -13.29 -12.44
CA GLN A 181 -4.71 -14.18 -13.45
C GLN A 181 -3.33 -14.74 -13.07
N GLY A 182 -2.76 -14.23 -11.98
CA GLY A 182 -1.56 -14.76 -11.33
C GLY A 182 -0.40 -13.76 -11.28
N GLY A 183 -0.54 -12.60 -11.91
CA GLY A 183 0.34 -11.46 -11.72
C GLY A 183 -0.09 -10.62 -10.52
N PHE A 184 0.88 -9.96 -9.92
CA PHE A 184 0.65 -9.05 -8.80
C PHE A 184 1.74 -7.99 -8.75
N ALA A 185 1.42 -6.88 -8.09
CA ALA A 185 2.39 -5.86 -7.72
C ALA A 185 2.25 -5.48 -6.25
N ASP A 186 3.38 -5.16 -5.62
CA ASP A 186 3.46 -4.71 -4.24
C ASP A 186 3.89 -3.24 -4.18
N GLN A 187 3.28 -2.49 -3.27
CA GLN A 187 3.61 -1.11 -2.96
C GLN A 187 3.68 -0.90 -1.45
N VAL A 188 4.76 -0.25 -0.99
CA VAL A 188 4.90 0.14 0.42
C VAL A 188 4.25 1.51 0.63
N VAL A 189 3.39 1.61 1.63
CA VAL A 189 2.82 2.85 2.17
C VAL A 189 3.50 3.17 3.50
N ASN A 190 4.04 4.38 3.63
CA ASN A 190 4.72 4.84 4.83
C ASN A 190 3.87 5.87 5.58
N VAL A 191 3.53 5.59 6.83
CA VAL A 191 2.77 6.52 7.68
C VAL A 191 3.70 7.05 8.76
N THR A 192 3.84 8.38 8.83
CA THR A 192 4.57 9.04 9.91
C THR A 192 3.58 9.45 11.00
N VAL A 193 3.92 9.15 12.25
CA VAL A 193 3.18 9.62 13.43
C VAL A 193 3.98 10.75 14.05
N ASN A 194 3.43 11.96 14.09
CA ASN A 194 4.03 13.08 14.79
C ASN A 194 3.58 13.04 16.26
N GLY A 195 4.54 12.91 17.18
CA GLY A 195 4.31 12.95 18.62
C GLY A 195 3.91 14.33 19.10
N ALA A 196 3.29 14.38 20.27
CA ALA A 196 2.89 15.58 20.96
C ALA A 196 3.56 15.66 22.34
N ASN A 197 3.40 16.80 23.02
CA ASN A 197 3.75 16.87 24.43
C ASN A 197 2.47 16.90 25.25
N ASP A 198 2.33 15.92 26.13
CA ASP A 198 1.25 15.79 27.06
C ASP A 198 1.55 16.48 28.39
N ALA A 199 0.46 16.86 29.05
CA ALA A 199 0.56 17.48 30.37
C ALA A 199 0.75 16.38 31.42
N PRO A 200 1.66 16.55 32.39
CA PRO A 200 1.77 15.59 33.46
C PRO A 200 0.52 15.61 34.34
N ARG A 201 0.12 14.42 34.79
CA ARG A 201 -1.02 14.21 35.69
C ARG A 201 -0.54 13.95 37.10
N ALA A 202 -1.18 14.59 38.07
CA ALA A 202 -0.99 14.32 39.48
C ALA A 202 -2.26 13.69 40.08
N GLU A 203 -2.09 12.65 40.89
CA GLU A 203 -3.17 12.01 41.63
C GLU A 203 -3.30 12.61 43.03
N ALA A 204 -4.53 12.67 43.54
CA ALA A 204 -4.78 13.18 44.89
C ALA A 204 -4.12 12.28 45.94
N ALA A 205 -3.31 12.87 46.82
CA ALA A 205 -2.70 12.19 47.95
C ALA A 205 -3.37 12.61 49.26
N THR A 206 -3.67 11.65 50.13
CA THR A 206 -4.19 11.91 51.48
C THR A 206 -3.23 11.37 52.53
N GLY A 207 -3.02 12.12 53.61
CA GLY A 207 -2.29 11.64 54.78
C GLY A 207 -2.94 12.08 56.08
N ALA A 208 -2.68 11.33 57.15
CA ALA A 208 -3.15 11.62 58.49
C ALA A 208 -1.98 11.53 59.47
N ALA A 209 -1.86 12.52 60.34
CA ALA A 209 -0.88 12.53 61.43
C ALA A 209 -1.61 12.59 62.77
N ASN A 210 -1.05 11.94 63.79
CA ASN A 210 -1.49 12.11 65.17
C ASN A 210 -0.63 13.20 65.84
N GLU A 211 -1.22 13.94 66.78
CA GLU A 211 -0.58 15.05 67.50
C GLU A 211 0.83 14.72 68.02
N ASP A 212 1.00 13.51 68.57
CA ASP A 212 2.27 13.01 69.13
C ASP A 212 2.95 11.94 68.25
N GLY A 213 2.53 11.83 67.00
CA GLY A 213 3.07 10.87 66.04
C GLY A 213 4.42 11.29 65.47
N PRO A 214 5.17 10.34 64.88
CA PRO A 214 6.34 10.69 64.06
C PRO A 214 5.92 11.50 62.82
N ALA A 215 6.89 12.15 62.18
CA ALA A 215 6.68 12.77 60.88
C ALA A 215 6.17 11.73 59.86
N ILE A 216 5.23 12.14 59.02
CA ILE A 216 4.71 11.32 57.93
C ILE A 216 5.42 11.68 56.62
N LEU A 217 5.71 10.67 55.81
CA LEU A 217 6.14 10.83 54.43
C LEU A 217 4.95 10.49 53.53
N ILE A 218 4.55 11.44 52.69
CA ILE A 218 3.54 11.23 51.66
C ILE A 218 4.23 11.49 50.32
N GLU A 219 4.21 10.50 49.45
CA GLU A 219 4.72 10.64 48.09
C GLU A 219 3.54 10.96 47.17
N ALA A 220 3.67 12.03 46.37
CA ALA A 220 2.68 12.33 45.34
C ALA A 220 2.82 11.29 44.23
N SER A 221 1.70 10.67 43.85
CA SER A 221 1.65 9.87 42.63
C SER A 221 1.46 10.81 41.46
N VAL A 222 2.44 10.83 40.55
CA VAL A 222 2.42 11.64 39.34
C VAL A 222 2.84 10.80 38.14
N VAL A 223 2.33 11.14 36.96
CA VAL A 223 2.61 10.48 35.70
C VAL A 223 2.85 11.55 34.65
N ASP A 224 3.91 11.38 33.87
CA ASP A 224 4.23 12.15 32.66
C ASP A 224 4.30 11.11 31.54
N PRO A 225 3.39 11.14 30.55
CA PRO A 225 3.31 10.11 29.50
C PRO A 225 4.64 9.91 28.74
N GLU A 226 5.39 10.99 28.51
CA GLU A 226 6.69 10.98 27.85
C GLU A 226 7.86 10.66 28.80
N GLY A 227 7.61 10.62 30.11
CA GLY A 227 8.61 10.36 31.14
C GLY A 227 9.55 11.55 31.38
N GLN A 228 9.13 12.77 31.08
CA GLN A 228 9.91 13.97 31.36
C GLN A 228 10.06 14.21 32.86
N ALA A 229 11.12 14.94 33.24
CA ALA A 229 11.38 15.24 34.64
C ALA A 229 10.41 16.31 35.16
N LEU A 230 9.71 15.98 36.25
CA LEU A 230 8.72 16.86 36.86
C LEU A 230 9.31 17.81 37.89
N THR A 231 8.68 18.99 37.99
CA THR A 231 8.95 19.98 39.04
C THR A 231 7.71 20.10 39.94
N TYR A 232 7.93 20.40 41.23
CA TYR A 232 6.87 20.41 42.24
C TYR A 232 6.92 21.73 43.02
N GLU A 233 5.78 22.38 43.15
CA GLU A 233 5.61 23.59 43.96
C GLU A 233 4.39 23.42 44.87
N ILE A 234 4.47 23.94 46.10
CA ILE A 234 3.35 23.94 47.05
C ILE A 234 2.67 25.30 46.95
N ASP A 235 1.38 25.32 46.61
CA ASP A 235 0.57 26.53 46.72
C ASP A 235 0.35 26.88 48.20
N THR A 236 0.86 28.04 48.60
CA THR A 236 0.75 28.55 49.98
C THR A 236 -0.49 29.42 50.20
N ALA A 237 -1.30 29.67 49.16
CA ALA A 237 -2.42 30.60 49.22
C ALA A 237 -3.73 30.02 49.83
N GLY A 238 -3.77 28.72 50.17
CA GLY A 238 -5.01 28.01 50.53
C GLY A 238 -5.10 27.42 51.94
N THR A 239 -4.37 27.93 52.94
CA THR A 239 -4.48 27.39 54.31
C THR A 239 -5.84 27.75 54.92
N VAL A 240 -6.82 26.85 54.85
CA VAL A 240 -8.02 26.91 55.69
C VAL A 240 -7.68 26.19 57.00
N GLY A 241 -7.46 26.97 58.05
CA GLY A 241 -7.33 26.46 59.42
C GLY A 241 -8.67 26.09 60.05
#